data_AF-A0A2G9H635-F1
#
_entry.id   AF-A0A2G9H635-F1
#
_cell.length_a   1.000
_cell.length_b   1.000
_cell.length_c   1.000
_cell.angle_alpha   90.00
_cell.angle_beta   90.00
_cell.angle_gamma   90.00
#
_symmetry.space_group_name_H-M   'P 1'
#
loop_
_entity.id
_entity.type
_entity.pdbx_description
1 polymer ?
#
loop_
_entity_poly.entity_id
_entity_poly.type
_entity_poly.pdbx_seq_one_letter_code
_entity_poly.pdbx_strand_id
1 'polypeptide(L)'
;MKKEAVGYKPENLVATDIPGTWKAMEAVYDSGKARAIGISNFSKKKLGDLLDIARIPPAVNQVECHPSWQQHKLREFCKFKGVHLSGYSPLGSPGTTWLKGEVLKHPVLGATAEKLGKTPAQVALRWGLQMGHIVLPKSTNESRIKENLDVFSWSIPDDLFAKFSEIEQTLSQYKTMEDLWDGEIQALFYELILGTTQQIFLCFSGFSNATRVPSSSAPVLVVVIFWRIHLFSGERYEIRT
;
A
#
# COMPACT_ATOMS: atom_id res chain seq x y z
N MET A 1 -24.94 7.42 -23.39
CA MET A 1 -24.46 8.69 -22.79
C MET A 1 -23.12 8.42 -22.13
N LYS A 2 -22.04 9.01 -22.64
CA LYS A 2 -20.71 8.93 -22.01
C LYS A 2 -20.80 9.71 -20.70
N LYS A 3 -20.54 9.08 -19.55
CA LYS A 3 -20.27 9.83 -18.31
C LYS A 3 -18.94 10.53 -18.53
N GLU A 4 -18.99 11.84 -18.72
CA GLU A 4 -17.80 12.68 -18.66
C GLU A 4 -17.17 12.45 -17.28
N ALA A 5 -15.91 12.02 -17.27
CA ALA A 5 -15.12 12.01 -16.05
C ALA A 5 -15.09 13.46 -15.54
N VAL A 6 -15.58 13.69 -14.32
CA VAL A 6 -15.60 15.02 -13.72
C VAL A 6 -14.15 15.43 -13.53
N GLY A 7 -13.63 16.20 -14.48
CA GLY A 7 -12.28 16.72 -14.47
C GLY A 7 -12.04 17.55 -13.21
N TYR A 8 -10.87 17.34 -12.64
CA TYR A 8 -10.34 18.01 -11.46
C TYR A 8 -10.30 19.55 -11.63
N LYS A 9 -10.71 20.28 -10.59
CA LYS A 9 -10.63 21.75 -10.55
C LYS A 9 -9.61 22.20 -9.49
N PRO A 10 -8.58 23.01 -9.84
CA PRO A 10 -7.55 23.47 -8.90
C PRO A 10 -8.12 24.20 -7.67
N GLU A 11 -9.27 24.86 -7.82
CA GLU A 11 -10.01 25.54 -6.75
C GLU A 11 -10.46 24.62 -5.59
N ASN A 12 -10.51 23.31 -5.80
CA ASN A 12 -10.85 22.34 -4.75
C ASN A 12 -9.65 21.86 -3.94
N LEU A 13 -8.43 22.33 -4.25
CA LEU A 13 -7.25 22.04 -3.44
C LEU A 13 -7.13 22.99 -2.26
N VAL A 14 -6.80 22.42 -1.11
CA VAL A 14 -6.36 23.17 0.07
C VAL A 14 -4.92 22.82 0.39
N ALA A 15 -4.18 23.79 0.96
CA ALA A 15 -2.84 23.54 1.45
C ALA A 15 -2.86 22.41 2.51
N THR A 16 -1.89 21.50 2.41
CA THR A 16 -1.79 20.35 3.31
C THR A 16 -1.14 20.74 4.64
N ASP A 17 -1.85 20.50 5.75
CA ASP A 17 -1.29 20.58 7.11
C ASP A 17 -1.06 19.16 7.65
N ILE A 18 0.05 18.54 7.23
CA ILE A 18 0.45 17.21 7.68
C ILE A 18 0.75 17.19 9.20
N PRO A 19 1.49 18.16 9.79
CA PRO A 19 1.73 18.19 11.22
C PRO A 19 0.45 18.27 12.06
N GLY A 20 -0.48 19.19 11.72
CA GLY A 20 -1.74 19.33 12.44
C GLY A 20 -2.62 18.10 12.33
N THR A 21 -2.64 17.47 11.14
CA THR A 21 -3.39 16.23 10.95
C THR A 21 -2.78 15.06 11.71
N TRP A 22 -1.45 14.93 11.70
CA TRP A 22 -0.80 13.85 12.45
C TRP A 22 -1.06 13.97 13.94
N LYS A 23 -1.02 15.18 14.51
CA LYS A 23 -1.40 15.44 15.91
C LYS A 23 -2.83 14.97 16.22
N ALA A 24 -3.77 15.18 15.31
CA ALA A 24 -5.13 14.66 15.46
C ALA A 24 -5.16 13.11 15.40
N MET A 25 -4.37 12.49 14.52
CA MET A 25 -4.22 11.03 14.45
C MET A 25 -3.64 10.45 15.75
N GLU A 26 -2.66 11.11 16.35
CA GLU A 26 -2.11 10.71 17.64
C GLU A 26 -3.16 10.76 18.76
N ALA A 27 -4.04 11.77 18.77
CA ALA A 27 -5.15 11.81 19.73
C ALA A 27 -6.13 10.64 19.52
N VAL A 28 -6.36 10.20 18.29
CA VAL A 28 -7.16 9.00 18.00
C VAL A 28 -6.47 7.74 18.54
N TYR A 29 -5.14 7.65 18.42
CA TYR A 29 -4.36 6.58 19.04
C TYR A 29 -4.46 6.59 20.57
N ASP A 30 -4.23 7.74 21.20
CA ASP A 30 -4.26 7.89 22.66
C ASP A 30 -5.65 7.57 23.25
N SER A 31 -6.72 7.88 22.51
CA SER A 31 -8.09 7.55 22.91
C SER A 31 -8.43 6.05 22.84
N GLY A 32 -7.52 5.22 22.30
CA GLY A 32 -7.74 3.78 22.08
C GLY A 32 -8.66 3.46 20.89
N LYS A 33 -9.18 4.45 20.17
CA LYS A 33 -10.01 4.26 18.97
C LYS A 33 -9.22 3.66 17.81
N ALA A 34 -7.90 3.90 17.75
CA ALA A 34 -6.98 3.23 16.85
C ALA A 34 -5.87 2.53 17.65
N ARG A 35 -5.62 1.25 17.35
CA ARG A 35 -4.49 0.51 17.95
C ARG A 35 -3.16 0.83 17.28
N ALA A 36 -3.21 1.35 16.05
CA ALA A 36 -2.07 1.82 15.30
C ALA A 36 -2.52 2.94 14.34
N ILE A 37 -1.63 3.87 14.06
CA ILE A 37 -1.84 4.94 13.08
C ILE A 37 -0.73 4.90 12.05
N GLY A 38 -1.07 5.24 10.81
CA GLY A 38 -0.15 5.15 9.69
C GLY A 38 -0.48 6.15 8.60
N ILE A 39 0.35 6.12 7.58
CA ILE A 39 0.28 7.00 6.41
C ILE A 39 0.13 6.17 5.14
N SER A 40 -0.23 6.83 4.05
CA SER A 40 -0.27 6.22 2.74
C SER A 40 0.16 7.23 1.70
N ASN A 41 0.87 6.77 0.67
CA ASN A 41 1.41 7.61 -0.40
C ASN A 41 2.42 8.66 0.07
N PHE A 42 3.24 8.32 1.08
CA PHE A 42 4.35 9.18 1.50
C PHE A 42 5.64 8.72 0.84
N SER A 43 6.35 9.66 0.21
CA SER A 43 7.74 9.48 -0.25
C SER A 43 8.67 9.26 0.92
N LYS A 44 9.91 8.86 0.61
CA LYS A 44 10.98 8.80 1.61
C LYS A 44 11.15 10.14 2.34
N LYS A 45 11.15 11.25 1.59
CA LYS A 45 11.33 12.60 2.16
C LYS A 45 10.19 12.96 3.10
N LYS A 46 8.94 12.84 2.65
CA LYS A 46 7.75 13.17 3.47
C LYS A 46 7.64 12.31 4.72
N LEU A 47 7.99 11.02 4.62
CA LEU A 47 8.07 10.14 5.78
C LEU A 47 9.17 10.59 6.76
N GLY A 48 10.33 11.02 6.25
CA GLY A 48 11.39 11.60 7.06
C GLY A 48 10.93 12.85 7.81
N ASP A 49 10.37 13.83 7.08
CA ASP A 49 9.86 15.08 7.65
C ASP A 49 8.80 14.82 8.74
N LEU A 50 7.92 13.83 8.54
CA LEU A 50 6.92 13.45 9.53
C LEU A 50 7.55 12.80 10.77
N LEU A 51 8.51 11.90 10.58
CA LEU A 51 9.20 11.22 11.69
C LEU A 51 9.95 12.21 12.60
N ASP A 52 10.42 13.32 12.07
CA ASP A 52 11.13 14.35 12.83
C ASP A 52 10.20 15.12 13.79
N ILE A 53 8.89 15.14 13.53
CA ILE A 53 7.90 15.87 14.34
C ILE A 53 6.94 14.97 15.13
N ALA A 54 6.84 13.69 14.76
CA ALA A 54 5.86 12.76 15.31
C ALA A 54 6.25 12.30 16.72
N ARG A 55 5.32 12.38 17.68
CA ARG A 55 5.47 11.74 19.00
C ARG A 55 5.18 10.24 18.88
N ILE A 56 4.13 9.87 18.15
CA ILE A 56 3.82 8.47 17.82
C ILE A 56 4.27 8.25 16.36
N PRO A 57 5.32 7.44 16.09
CA PRO A 57 5.77 7.20 14.73
C PRO A 57 4.71 6.44 13.92
N PRO A 58 4.60 6.68 12.60
CA PRO A 58 3.68 5.93 11.75
C PRO A 58 4.06 4.44 11.75
N ALA A 59 3.11 3.58 12.10
CA ALA A 59 3.33 2.14 12.12
C ALA A 59 3.45 1.54 10.70
N VAL A 60 2.76 2.14 9.73
CA VAL A 60 2.67 1.66 8.34
C VAL A 60 2.77 2.84 7.38
N ASN A 61 3.45 2.65 6.25
CA ASN A 61 3.31 3.46 5.04
C ASN A 61 2.76 2.57 3.90
N GLN A 62 1.51 2.81 3.50
CA GLN A 62 0.85 2.07 2.43
C GLN A 62 1.09 2.76 1.07
N VAL A 63 1.77 2.09 0.14
CA VAL A 63 2.15 2.63 -1.18
C VAL A 63 1.94 1.60 -2.28
N GLU A 64 1.91 2.03 -3.55
CA GLU A 64 1.93 1.12 -4.69
C GLU A 64 3.21 0.30 -4.63
N CYS A 65 3.10 -1.03 -4.67
CA CYS A 65 4.26 -1.91 -4.68
C CYS A 65 3.91 -3.25 -5.35
N HIS A 66 4.64 -3.57 -6.42
CA HIS A 66 4.50 -4.79 -7.21
C HIS A 66 5.80 -5.07 -7.99
N PRO A 67 5.97 -6.21 -8.67
CA PRO A 67 7.22 -6.55 -9.37
C PRO A 67 7.73 -5.49 -10.37
N SER A 68 6.83 -4.77 -11.05
CA SER A 68 7.21 -3.66 -11.96
C SER A 68 7.39 -2.29 -11.27
N TRP A 69 7.12 -2.19 -9.97
CA TRP A 69 7.32 -0.98 -9.16
C TRP A 69 7.67 -1.37 -7.72
N GLN A 70 8.95 -1.65 -7.49
CA GLN A 70 9.38 -2.41 -6.31
C GLN A 70 9.70 -1.57 -5.07
N GLN A 71 9.66 -0.24 -5.16
CA GLN A 71 9.86 0.69 -4.03
C GLN A 71 11.18 0.46 -3.24
N HIS A 72 12.29 0.11 -3.89
CA HIS A 72 13.54 -0.27 -3.20
C HIS A 72 13.98 0.77 -2.14
N LYS A 73 14.13 2.04 -2.55
CA LYS A 73 14.62 3.12 -1.68
C LYS A 73 13.68 3.37 -0.49
N LEU A 74 12.38 3.41 -0.74
CA LEU A 74 11.37 3.64 0.29
C LEU A 74 11.27 2.44 1.24
N ARG A 75 11.30 1.21 0.72
CA ARG A 75 11.27 -0.03 1.52
C ARG A 75 12.45 -0.11 2.48
N GLU A 76 13.66 0.18 2.01
CA GLU A 76 14.86 0.21 2.85
C GLU A 76 14.76 1.27 3.94
N PHE A 77 14.27 2.48 3.60
CA PHE A 77 14.08 3.54 4.56
C PHE A 77 13.01 3.21 5.62
N CYS A 78 11.87 2.67 5.19
CA CYS A 78 10.83 2.16 6.08
C CYS A 78 11.39 1.11 7.06
N LYS A 79 12.13 0.12 6.54
CA LYS A 79 12.79 -0.91 7.37
C LYS A 79 13.76 -0.30 8.38
N PHE A 80 14.59 0.66 7.95
CA PHE A 80 15.55 1.34 8.82
C PHE A 80 14.87 2.15 9.94
N LYS A 81 13.72 2.77 9.65
CA LYS A 81 12.96 3.59 10.59
C LYS A 81 11.95 2.80 11.44
N GLY A 82 11.84 1.49 11.25
CA GLY A 82 10.86 0.66 11.95
C GLY A 82 9.40 0.87 11.49
N VAL A 83 9.20 1.37 10.27
CA VAL A 83 7.89 1.56 9.64
C VAL A 83 7.60 0.39 8.71
N HIS A 84 6.43 -0.24 8.80
CA HIS A 84 6.06 -1.32 7.89
C HIS A 84 5.60 -0.77 6.54
N LEU A 85 6.08 -1.35 5.44
CA LEU A 85 5.55 -1.05 4.12
C LEU A 85 4.36 -1.97 3.80
N SER A 86 3.26 -1.39 3.32
CA SER A 86 2.10 -2.14 2.82
C SER A 86 1.86 -1.82 1.34
N GLY A 87 2.02 -2.82 0.48
CA GLY A 87 1.84 -2.72 -0.97
C GLY A 87 0.38 -2.79 -1.38
N TYR A 88 -0.19 -1.67 -1.84
CA TYR A 88 -1.44 -1.68 -2.59
C TYR A 88 -1.19 -1.96 -4.08
N SER A 89 -2.25 -2.37 -4.80
CA SER A 89 -2.16 -2.80 -6.20
C SER A 89 -1.06 -3.85 -6.47
N PRO A 90 -0.89 -4.88 -5.62
CA PRO A 90 0.23 -5.83 -5.75
C PRO A 90 0.20 -6.65 -7.06
N LEU A 91 -0.93 -6.62 -7.78
CA LEU A 91 -1.13 -7.29 -9.07
C LEU A 91 -1.14 -6.32 -10.26
N GLY A 92 -0.81 -5.03 -10.07
CA GLY A 92 -0.85 -4.00 -11.12
C GLY A 92 -2.25 -3.52 -11.51
N SER A 93 -3.27 -3.83 -10.69
CA SER A 93 -4.69 -3.47 -10.93
C SER A 93 -5.23 -3.85 -12.32
N PRO A 94 -5.22 -5.15 -12.69
CA PRO A 94 -5.51 -5.61 -14.05
C PRO A 94 -6.97 -5.35 -14.52
N GLY A 95 -7.88 -5.00 -13.60
CA GLY A 95 -9.26 -4.64 -13.92
C GLY A 95 -9.49 -3.14 -14.17
N THR A 96 -8.46 -2.31 -14.04
CA THR A 96 -8.57 -0.86 -14.21
C THR A 96 -8.27 -0.51 -15.67
N THR A 97 -9.31 -0.22 -16.44
CA THR A 97 -9.23 -0.09 -17.92
C THR A 97 -8.34 1.04 -18.42
N TRP A 98 -8.08 2.06 -17.59
CA TRP A 98 -7.18 3.18 -17.90
C TRP A 98 -5.73 2.94 -17.46
N LEU A 99 -5.45 1.90 -16.68
CA LEU A 99 -4.09 1.52 -16.29
C LEU A 99 -3.55 0.45 -17.24
N LYS A 100 -2.57 0.84 -18.05
CA LYS A 100 -1.86 -0.07 -18.96
C LYS A 100 -0.65 -0.71 -18.26
N GLY A 101 -0.92 -1.43 -17.17
CA GLY A 101 0.08 -2.18 -16.41
C GLY A 101 -0.16 -3.67 -16.53
N GLU A 102 0.54 -4.36 -17.44
CA GLU A 102 0.41 -5.81 -17.59
C GLU A 102 1.38 -6.57 -16.67
N VAL A 103 1.42 -6.21 -15.38
CA VAL A 103 2.34 -6.80 -14.39
C VAL A 103 2.28 -8.34 -14.44
N LEU A 104 1.07 -8.91 -14.44
CA LEU A 104 0.87 -10.37 -14.45
C LEU A 104 1.29 -11.07 -15.75
N LYS A 105 1.53 -10.34 -16.84
CA LYS A 105 2.01 -10.90 -18.12
C LYS A 105 3.52 -10.78 -18.29
N HIS A 106 4.25 -10.24 -17.30
CA HIS A 106 5.69 -10.11 -17.40
C HIS A 106 6.36 -11.49 -17.54
N PRO A 107 7.31 -11.68 -18.48
CA PRO A 107 7.91 -13.00 -18.75
C PRO A 107 8.54 -13.66 -17.51
N VAL A 108 9.19 -12.88 -16.64
CA VAL A 108 9.77 -13.37 -15.38
C VAL A 108 8.70 -13.98 -14.47
N LEU A 109 7.53 -13.34 -14.35
CA LEU A 109 6.41 -13.84 -13.55
C LEU A 109 5.84 -15.12 -14.16
N GLY A 110 5.62 -15.13 -15.48
CA GLY A 110 5.12 -16.31 -16.20
C GLY A 110 6.04 -17.52 -16.07
N ALA A 111 7.33 -17.36 -16.35
CA ALA A 111 8.31 -18.44 -16.26
C ALA A 111 8.50 -18.96 -14.83
N THR A 112 8.44 -18.08 -13.84
CA THR A 112 8.50 -18.48 -12.42
C THR A 112 7.24 -19.24 -12.00
N ALA A 113 6.07 -18.77 -12.44
CA ALA A 113 4.78 -19.41 -12.19
C ALA A 113 4.72 -20.83 -12.77
N GLU A 114 5.16 -21.00 -14.02
CA GLU A 114 5.26 -22.31 -14.68
C GLU A 114 6.18 -23.27 -13.92
N LYS A 115 7.40 -22.84 -13.59
CA LYS A 115 8.37 -23.67 -12.85
C LYS A 115 7.87 -24.13 -11.49
N LEU A 116 7.10 -23.29 -10.80
CA LEU A 116 6.60 -23.58 -9.45
C LEU A 116 5.21 -24.21 -9.44
N GLY A 117 4.56 -24.38 -10.60
CA GLY A 117 3.18 -24.86 -10.69
C GLY A 117 2.19 -23.93 -9.99
N LYS A 118 2.40 -22.62 -10.08
CA LYS A 118 1.59 -21.57 -9.45
C LYS A 118 1.03 -20.60 -10.49
N THR A 119 0.15 -19.69 -10.09
CA THR A 119 -0.32 -18.62 -10.99
C THR A 119 0.60 -17.40 -10.93
N PRO A 120 0.67 -16.56 -11.98
CA PRO A 120 1.41 -15.30 -11.93
C PRO A 120 0.99 -14.38 -10.77
N ALA A 121 -0.31 -14.39 -10.40
CA ALA A 121 -0.81 -13.62 -9.27
C ALA A 121 -0.22 -14.12 -7.94
N GLN A 122 -0.23 -15.45 -7.73
CA GLN A 122 0.38 -16.07 -6.55
C GLN A 122 1.87 -15.76 -6.45
N VAL A 123 2.61 -15.80 -7.57
CA VAL A 123 4.03 -15.44 -7.61
C VAL A 123 4.25 -13.96 -7.27
N ALA A 124 3.47 -13.04 -7.82
CA ALA A 124 3.58 -11.62 -7.48
C ALA A 124 3.34 -11.34 -5.98
N LEU A 125 2.35 -12.02 -5.38
CA LEU A 125 2.06 -11.90 -3.96
C LEU A 125 3.16 -12.53 -3.09
N ARG A 126 3.62 -13.73 -3.46
CA ARG A 126 4.71 -14.40 -2.74
C ARG A 126 6.01 -13.60 -2.80
N TRP A 127 6.30 -12.98 -3.95
CA TRP A 127 7.42 -12.06 -4.11
C TRP A 127 7.31 -10.90 -3.10
N GLY A 128 6.13 -10.30 -2.95
CA GLY A 128 5.92 -9.20 -2.02
C GLY A 128 6.17 -9.59 -0.56
N LEU A 129 5.68 -10.78 -0.18
CA LEU A 129 5.91 -11.35 1.15
C LEU A 129 7.40 -11.65 1.40
N GLN A 130 8.12 -12.23 0.44
CA GLN A 130 9.56 -12.50 0.57
C GLN A 130 10.42 -11.22 0.57
N MET A 131 9.94 -10.16 -0.08
CA MET A 131 10.52 -8.81 0.05
C MET A 131 10.27 -8.17 1.43
N GLY A 132 9.44 -8.78 2.27
CA GLY A 132 9.18 -8.33 3.64
C GLY A 132 8.15 -7.21 3.77
N HIS A 133 7.23 -7.06 2.81
CA HIS A 133 6.13 -6.10 2.89
C HIS A 133 4.75 -6.78 2.88
N ILE A 134 3.76 -6.08 3.41
CA ILE A 134 2.36 -6.53 3.42
C ILE A 134 1.80 -6.38 2.00
N VAL A 135 0.97 -7.33 1.54
CA VAL A 135 0.32 -7.27 0.21
C VAL A 135 -1.20 -7.19 0.35
N LEU A 136 -1.83 -6.31 -0.44
CA LEU A 136 -3.29 -6.08 -0.40
C LEU A 136 -3.99 -6.43 -1.74
N PRO A 137 -4.09 -7.72 -2.11
CA PRO A 137 -4.78 -8.11 -3.33
C PRO A 137 -6.30 -7.95 -3.22
N LYS A 138 -6.91 -7.19 -4.13
CA LYS A 138 -8.36 -7.07 -4.24
C LYS A 138 -8.91 -8.13 -5.18
N SER A 139 -9.94 -8.85 -4.75
CA SER A 139 -10.80 -9.68 -5.62
C SER A 139 -12.23 -9.68 -5.10
N THR A 140 -13.20 -9.79 -6.01
CA THR A 140 -14.62 -10.06 -5.70
C THR A 140 -15.04 -11.47 -6.14
N ASN A 141 -14.12 -12.23 -6.72
CA ASN A 141 -14.34 -13.60 -7.16
C ASN A 141 -13.75 -14.55 -6.12
N GLU A 142 -14.57 -15.50 -5.66
CA GLU A 142 -14.25 -16.40 -4.55
C GLU A 142 -13.03 -17.30 -4.83
N SER A 143 -12.92 -17.88 -6.03
CA SER A 143 -11.78 -18.74 -6.37
C SER A 143 -10.47 -17.97 -6.35
N ARG A 144 -10.45 -16.73 -6.88
CA ARG A 144 -9.29 -15.84 -6.80
C ARG A 144 -8.97 -15.40 -5.37
N ILE A 145 -9.96 -15.23 -4.49
CA ILE A 145 -9.72 -14.92 -3.07
C ILE A 145 -8.99 -16.10 -2.40
N LYS A 146 -9.45 -17.33 -2.64
CA LYS A 146 -8.79 -18.55 -2.13
C LYS A 146 -7.38 -18.70 -2.70
N GLU A 147 -7.21 -18.49 -4.01
CA GLU A 147 -5.92 -18.55 -4.70
C GLU A 147 -4.92 -17.53 -4.14
N ASN A 148 -5.35 -16.28 -3.92
CA ASN A 148 -4.50 -15.21 -3.38
C ASN A 148 -4.03 -15.49 -1.93
N LEU A 149 -4.73 -16.36 -1.18
CA LEU A 149 -4.34 -16.79 0.16
C LEU A 149 -3.38 -18.00 0.14
N ASP A 150 -3.32 -18.77 -0.94
CA ASP A 150 -2.39 -19.91 -1.09
C ASP A 150 -0.96 -19.46 -1.47
N VAL A 151 -0.35 -18.67 -0.58
CA VAL A 151 0.99 -18.08 -0.79
C VAL A 151 1.94 -18.32 0.40
N PHE A 152 1.50 -19.08 1.42
CA PHE A 152 2.27 -19.30 2.65
C PHE A 152 2.96 -20.67 2.72
N SER A 153 2.42 -21.67 2.03
CA SER A 153 2.87 -23.08 2.06
C SER A 153 4.07 -23.38 1.16
N TRP A 154 4.59 -22.39 0.45
CA TRP A 154 5.67 -22.51 -0.52
C TRP A 154 6.46 -21.19 -0.64
N SER A 155 7.62 -21.21 -1.29
CA SER A 155 8.48 -20.05 -1.51
C SER A 155 9.05 -20.01 -2.92
N ILE A 156 9.38 -18.81 -3.40
CA ILE A 156 10.18 -18.60 -4.61
C ILE A 156 11.65 -18.86 -4.23
N PRO A 157 12.33 -19.84 -4.85
CA PRO A 157 13.76 -20.11 -4.65
C PRO A 157 14.65 -18.92 -5.04
N ASP A 158 15.82 -18.81 -4.42
CA ASP A 158 16.71 -17.64 -4.58
C ASP A 158 17.14 -17.38 -6.04
N ASP A 159 17.36 -18.44 -6.83
CA ASP A 159 17.75 -18.34 -8.24
C ASP A 159 16.63 -17.75 -9.12
N LEU A 160 15.37 -18.05 -8.80
CA LEU A 160 14.20 -17.46 -9.46
C LEU A 160 13.91 -16.07 -8.91
N PHE A 161 14.08 -15.87 -7.60
CA PHE A 161 13.84 -14.60 -6.93
C PHE A 161 14.80 -13.51 -7.42
N ALA A 162 16.06 -13.85 -7.68
CA ALA A 162 17.05 -12.93 -8.24
C ALA A 162 16.62 -12.31 -9.58
N LYS A 163 15.87 -13.05 -10.42
CA LYS A 163 15.40 -12.57 -11.74
C LYS A 163 14.42 -11.40 -11.64
N PHE A 164 13.81 -11.18 -10.49
CA PHE A 164 12.89 -10.05 -10.31
C PHE A 164 13.61 -8.70 -10.34
N SER A 165 14.94 -8.64 -10.12
CA SER A 165 15.69 -7.39 -10.29
C SER A 165 15.86 -6.99 -11.76
N GLU A 166 15.60 -7.89 -12.71
CA GLU A 166 15.67 -7.63 -14.15
C GLU A 166 14.39 -6.98 -14.70
N ILE A 167 13.31 -6.95 -13.90
CA ILE A 167 12.03 -6.37 -14.31
C ILE A 167 12.20 -4.86 -14.43
N GLU A 168 11.87 -4.31 -15.61
CA GLU A 168 11.89 -2.87 -15.83
C GLU A 168 10.96 -2.17 -14.83
N GLN A 169 11.52 -1.19 -14.12
CA GLN A 169 10.80 -0.41 -13.12
C GLN A 169 10.02 0.68 -13.84
N THR A 170 8.75 0.42 -14.10
CA THR A 170 7.84 1.36 -14.76
C THR A 170 6.68 1.67 -13.83
N LEU A 171 6.43 2.96 -13.65
CA LEU A 171 5.16 3.40 -13.09
C LEU A 171 4.06 3.29 -14.15
N SER A 172 2.84 3.08 -13.64
CA SER A 172 1.61 3.59 -14.24
C SER A 172 1.85 4.90 -15.05
N GLN A 173 1.35 4.95 -16.28
CA GLN A 173 1.83 5.78 -17.42
C GLN A 173 1.62 7.31 -17.32
N TYR A 174 2.07 7.99 -16.26
CA TYR A 174 1.85 9.43 -16.09
C TYR A 174 3.16 10.18 -15.81
N LYS A 175 3.46 11.18 -16.65
CA LYS A 175 4.81 11.75 -16.84
C LYS A 175 5.11 13.04 -16.07
N THR A 176 4.20 13.62 -15.28
CA THR A 176 4.53 14.86 -14.55
C THR A 176 3.77 15.00 -13.22
N MET A 177 4.53 14.94 -12.10
CA MET A 177 4.35 15.76 -10.88
C MET A 177 5.54 15.52 -9.91
N GLU A 178 6.75 15.98 -10.26
CA GLU A 178 7.98 15.77 -9.45
C GLU A 178 7.86 16.27 -8.01
N ASP A 179 7.04 17.29 -7.75
CA ASP A 179 6.87 17.90 -6.42
C ASP A 179 6.02 17.08 -5.45
N LEU A 180 5.04 16.32 -5.96
CA LEU A 180 4.19 15.51 -5.09
C LEU A 180 5.04 14.48 -4.36
N TRP A 181 6.18 14.08 -4.92
CA TRP A 181 7.06 13.19 -4.20
C TRP A 181 8.56 13.23 -4.51
N ASP A 182 9.05 14.47 -4.54
CA ASP A 182 10.41 14.83 -4.15
C ASP A 182 11.50 14.16 -5.01
N GLY A 183 11.23 14.02 -6.32
CA GLY A 183 12.13 13.37 -7.27
C GLY A 183 12.10 11.83 -7.23
N GLU A 184 11.23 11.22 -6.44
CA GLU A 184 10.88 9.79 -6.52
C GLU A 184 9.73 9.56 -7.52
N ILE A 185 9.75 10.19 -8.71
CA ILE A 185 8.69 10.28 -9.75
C ILE A 185 7.51 9.29 -9.59
N GLN A 186 6.26 9.80 -9.61
CA GLN A 186 4.99 9.09 -9.38
C GLN A 186 3.79 9.67 -10.16
N ALA A 187 2.59 9.06 -10.09
CA ALA A 187 1.32 9.73 -9.68
C ALA A 187 0.05 8.82 -9.56
N LEU A 188 -0.66 9.01 -8.43
CA LEU A 188 -2.13 9.10 -8.15
C LEU A 188 -3.17 8.04 -8.64
N PHE A 189 -3.74 7.34 -7.66
CA PHE A 189 -5.02 6.61 -7.70
C PHE A 189 -6.10 7.45 -6.96
N TYR A 190 -7.07 8.07 -7.66
CA TYR A 190 -8.25 8.66 -6.98
C TYR A 190 -9.64 8.36 -7.56
N GLU A 191 -9.79 7.66 -8.69
CA GLU A 191 -11.14 7.26 -9.15
C GLU A 191 -11.69 5.96 -8.53
N LEU A 192 -10.92 5.21 -7.73
CA LEU A 192 -11.37 3.88 -7.25
C LEU A 192 -11.81 3.78 -5.78
N ILE A 193 -11.90 4.87 -5.01
CA ILE A 193 -12.35 4.79 -3.60
C ILE A 193 -13.50 5.77 -3.30
N LEU A 194 -14.37 6.04 -4.27
CA LEU A 194 -15.59 6.85 -4.06
C LEU A 194 -16.88 6.04 -4.20
N GLY A 195 -16.79 4.70 -4.21
CA GLY A 195 -17.96 3.82 -4.30
C GLY A 195 -18.57 3.39 -2.95
N THR A 196 -17.89 3.58 -1.83
CA THR A 196 -18.39 3.15 -0.52
C THR A 196 -17.93 4.10 0.58
N THR A 197 -18.90 4.71 1.24
CA THR A 197 -18.90 5.37 2.55
C THR A 197 -17.75 4.91 3.47
N GLN A 198 -17.05 5.86 4.10
CA GLN A 198 -16.08 5.67 5.21
C GLN A 198 -15.44 4.27 5.27
N GLN A 199 -14.44 4.00 4.43
CA GLN A 199 -13.65 2.79 4.59
C GLN A 199 -12.45 3.06 5.49
N ILE A 200 -12.65 2.79 6.79
CA ILE A 200 -11.60 2.30 7.66
C ILE A 200 -11.01 1.06 6.98
N PHE A 201 -9.81 1.18 6.40
CA PHE A 201 -9.11 0.01 5.87
C PHE A 201 -8.55 -0.79 7.04
N LEU A 202 -9.24 -1.86 7.42
CA LEU A 202 -8.76 -2.86 8.37
C LEU A 202 -7.63 -3.65 7.69
N CYS A 203 -6.39 -3.44 8.14
CA CYS A 203 -5.26 -4.25 7.73
C CYS A 203 -5.18 -5.48 8.66
N PHE A 204 -5.42 -6.67 8.12
CA PHE A 204 -5.16 -7.92 8.84
C PHE A 204 -3.71 -8.32 8.60
N SER A 205 -2.82 -8.02 9.55
CA SER A 205 -1.46 -8.55 9.55
C SER A 205 -1.31 -9.57 10.69
N GLY A 206 -1.39 -10.85 10.34
CA GLY A 206 -0.99 -11.94 11.23
C GLY A 206 0.53 -12.10 11.18
N PHE A 207 1.25 -11.43 12.08
CA PHE A 207 2.66 -11.73 12.33
C PHE A 207 2.82 -12.32 13.72
N SER A 208 3.17 -13.61 13.77
CA SER A 208 3.75 -14.21 14.97
C SER A 208 5.24 -13.89 14.94
N ASN A 209 5.71 -13.12 15.93
CA ASN A 209 7.13 -12.84 16.09
C ASN A 209 7.90 -14.16 16.24
N ALA A 210 8.79 -14.44 15.30
CA ALA A 210 9.76 -15.52 15.40
C ALA A 210 10.88 -15.12 16.38
N THR A 211 10.55 -15.04 17.68
CA THR A 211 11.45 -15.31 18.83
C THR A 211 10.61 -15.37 20.10
N ARG A 212 10.29 -16.61 20.54
CA ARG A 212 9.71 -17.03 21.85
C ARG A 212 8.43 -16.32 22.34
N VAL A 213 7.25 -16.88 22.05
CA VAL A 213 6.06 -16.87 22.93
C VAL A 213 5.22 -18.14 22.67
N PRO A 214 4.58 -18.79 23.68
CA PRO A 214 3.90 -20.08 23.53
C PRO A 214 2.61 -20.00 22.70
N SER A 215 2.24 -21.14 22.11
CA SER A 215 1.03 -21.38 21.33
C SER A 215 -0.26 -21.17 22.14
N SER A 216 -0.93 -20.01 22.00
CA SER A 216 -2.40 -19.87 22.11
C SER A 216 -2.95 -18.47 21.79
N SER A 217 -2.21 -17.56 21.15
CA SER A 217 -2.71 -16.21 20.89
C SER A 217 -3.50 -16.16 19.57
N ALA A 218 -4.81 -15.94 19.68
CA ALA A 218 -5.69 -15.58 18.56
C ALA A 218 -5.13 -14.38 17.75
N PRO A 219 -5.46 -14.26 16.45
CA PRO A 219 -5.00 -13.16 15.62
C PRO A 219 -5.41 -11.80 16.22
N VAL A 220 -4.42 -10.95 16.50
CA VAL A 220 -4.65 -9.59 16.99
C VAL A 220 -5.16 -8.73 15.84
N LEU A 221 -6.39 -8.23 15.94
CA LEU A 221 -6.92 -7.23 15.03
C LEU A 221 -6.12 -5.92 15.21
N VAL A 222 -5.37 -5.52 14.19
CA VAL A 222 -4.69 -4.22 14.11
C VAL A 222 -5.52 -3.30 13.23
N VAL A 223 -6.25 -2.37 13.84
CA VAL A 223 -6.93 -1.30 13.10
C VAL A 223 -5.88 -0.22 12.82
N VAL A 224 -5.39 -0.17 11.58
CA VAL A 224 -4.56 0.93 11.09
C VAL A 224 -5.49 1.95 10.44
N ILE A 225 -5.70 3.09 11.10
CA ILE A 225 -6.42 4.19 10.46
C ILE A 225 -5.42 4.90 9.55
N PHE A 226 -5.65 4.79 8.25
CA PHE A 226 -4.95 5.60 7.27
C PHE A 226 -5.68 6.93 7.14
N TRP A 227 -4.99 8.04 7.38
CA TRP A 227 -5.47 9.30 6.85
C TRP A 227 -5.04 9.40 5.40
N ARG A 228 -6.01 9.26 4.50
CA ARG A 228 -5.88 9.60 3.10
C ARG A 228 -6.11 11.10 3.00
N ILE A 229 -5.17 11.86 2.44
CA ILE A 229 -5.35 13.31 2.23
C ILE A 229 -6.64 13.50 1.44
N HIS A 230 -7.69 14.01 2.10
CA HIS A 230 -8.94 14.38 1.46
C HIS A 230 -8.84 15.86 1.12
N LEU A 231 -8.70 16.15 -0.18
CA LEU A 231 -8.79 17.49 -0.72
C LEU A 231 -10.27 17.80 -0.97
N PHE A 232 -11.02 18.03 0.11
CA PHE A 232 -12.37 18.61 0.04
C PHE A 232 -12.64 19.46 1.27
N SER A 233 -12.88 20.75 1.05
CA SER A 233 -13.48 21.67 2.02
C SER A 233 -15.00 21.59 1.94
N GLY A 234 -15.67 21.55 3.09
CA GLY A 234 -17.09 21.87 3.13
C GLY A 234 -17.93 21.20 4.19
N GLU A 235 -17.41 20.91 5.38
CA GLU A 235 -18.23 20.83 6.61
C GLU A 235 -17.31 20.78 7.83
N ARG A 236 -17.55 21.66 8.81
CA ARG A 236 -16.89 21.57 10.12
C ARG A 236 -17.48 20.35 10.82
N TYR A 237 -16.73 19.27 10.94
CA TYR A 237 -17.09 18.18 11.83
C TYR A 237 -16.50 18.47 13.21
N GLU A 238 -17.32 19.02 14.11
CA GLU A 238 -17.06 18.99 15.54
C GLU A 238 -17.04 17.53 16.00
N ILE A 239 -15.91 17.07 16.52
CA ILE A 239 -15.86 15.84 17.32
C ILE A 239 -16.48 16.20 18.67
N ARG A 240 -17.77 15.90 18.85
CA ARG A 240 -18.37 15.92 20.18
C ARG A 240 -17.75 14.79 21.02
N THR A 241 -17.23 15.20 22.17
CA THR A 241 -16.56 14.39 23.21
C THR A 241 -17.40 13.24 23.70
#